data_AF-A0A0K0E2Y2-F1
#
_entry.id   AF-A0A0K0E2Y2-F1
#
_cell.length_a   1.000
_cell.length_b   1.000
_cell.length_c   1.000
_cell.angle_alpha   90.00
_cell.angle_beta   90.00
_cell.angle_gamma   90.00
#
_symmetry.space_group_name_H-M   'P 1'
#
loop_
_entity.id
_entity.type
_entity.pdbx_description
1 polymer ?
#
loop_
_entity_poly.entity_id
_entity_poly.type
_entity_poly.pdbx_seq_one_letter_code
_entity_poly.pdbx_strand_id
1 'polypeptide(L)'
;MLFNFLILSLIAISNEYLSLSSKPIFKITIQWMPLQISLKETSIINLGKRGIRAYNRNSTNSKIKFIKILGAEKNGLKPGKGKKVRLTILVENKDNKKKVKNLAKLRVRFNVSKRGKKHIDKVFLLANTTQAVTCKTINNTKKVLSKKEKKQKLKKNI
;
A
#
# COMPACT_ATOMS: atom_id res chain seq x y z
N MET A 1 55.60 28.13 31.73
CA MET A 1 55.14 28.46 30.36
C MET A 1 54.89 27.21 29.49
N LEU A 2 55.69 26.14 29.60
CA LEU A 2 55.51 24.89 28.85
C LEU A 2 54.15 24.18 29.09
N PHE A 3 53.59 24.29 30.29
CA PHE A 3 52.34 23.60 30.66
C PHE A 3 51.11 24.08 29.85
N ASN A 4 51.08 25.36 29.45
CA ASN A 4 49.93 25.92 28.71
C ASN A 4 49.87 25.42 27.26
N PHE A 5 51.02 25.12 26.64
CA PHE A 5 51.06 24.57 25.27
C PHE A 5 50.55 23.13 25.20
N LEU A 6 50.79 22.32 26.24
CA LEU A 6 50.27 20.95 26.33
C LEU A 6 48.75 20.89 26.44
N ILE A 7 48.14 21.82 27.19
CA ILE A 7 46.68 21.86 27.35
C ILE A 7 45.99 22.25 26.03
N LEU A 8 46.55 23.23 25.31
CA LEU A 8 45.96 23.68 24.04
C LEU A 8 45.97 22.58 22.97
N SER A 9 47.03 21.77 22.88
CA SER A 9 47.10 20.67 21.91
C SER A 9 46.10 19.56 22.21
N LEU A 10 45.89 19.24 23.49
CA LEU A 10 44.88 18.27 23.93
C LEU A 10 43.44 18.70 23.56
N ILE A 11 43.12 19.99 23.65
CA ILE A 11 41.80 20.52 23.26
C ILE A 11 41.62 20.47 21.73
N ALA A 12 42.66 20.77 20.95
CA ALA A 12 42.59 20.68 19.50
C ALA A 12 42.32 19.25 19.02
N ILE A 13 43.01 18.27 19.62
CA ILE A 13 42.82 16.84 19.31
C ILE A 13 41.40 16.40 19.68
N SER A 14 40.87 16.77 20.86
CA SER A 14 39.53 16.33 21.27
C SER A 14 38.42 16.87 20.35
N ASN A 15 38.54 18.10 19.85
CA ASN A 15 37.60 18.67 18.88
C ASN A 15 37.62 17.97 17.52
N GLU A 16 38.79 17.52 17.07
CA GLU A 16 38.89 16.79 15.80
C GLU A 16 38.32 15.36 15.91
N TYR A 17 38.55 14.66 17.03
CA TYR A 17 37.95 13.34 17.28
C TYR A 17 36.43 13.38 17.45
N LEU A 18 35.87 14.44 18.04
CA LEU A 18 34.42 14.64 18.11
C LEU A 18 33.78 14.81 16.71
N SER A 19 34.52 15.34 15.75
CA SER A 19 34.04 15.61 14.40
C SER A 19 34.01 14.36 13.50
N LEU A 20 34.86 13.35 13.77
CA LEU A 20 34.93 12.13 12.97
C LEU A 20 33.95 11.02 13.39
N SER A 21 33.32 11.13 14.57
CA SER A 21 32.46 10.07 15.11
C SER A 21 30.98 10.31 14.78
N SER A 22 30.51 9.78 13.64
CA SER A 22 29.25 9.02 13.53
C SER A 22 28.74 8.95 12.08
N LYS A 23 29.46 8.26 11.20
CA LYS A 23 28.76 7.64 10.06
C LYS A 23 27.90 6.51 10.65
N PRO A 24 26.55 6.53 10.53
CA PRO A 24 25.74 5.47 11.10
C PRO A 24 26.03 4.15 10.39
N ILE A 25 26.72 3.26 11.10
CA ILE A 25 27.02 1.90 10.66
C ILE A 25 25.69 1.14 10.72
N PHE A 26 25.22 0.66 9.57
CA PHE A 26 23.94 -0.03 9.36
C PHE A 26 22.67 0.84 9.36
N LYS A 27 22.28 1.30 8.16
CA LYS A 27 20.86 1.52 7.88
C LYS A 27 20.17 0.16 7.95
N ILE A 28 19.55 -0.17 9.08
CA ILE A 28 18.67 -1.34 9.20
C ILE A 28 17.52 -1.15 8.20
N THR A 29 17.64 -1.77 7.03
CA THR A 29 16.58 -1.74 6.03
C THR A 29 15.46 -2.65 6.50
N ILE A 30 14.28 -2.07 6.67
CA ILE A 30 13.10 -2.82 7.05
C ILE A 30 12.70 -3.74 5.90
N GLN A 31 12.97 -5.04 6.05
CA GLN A 31 12.58 -6.05 5.06
C GLN A 31 11.08 -6.38 5.19
N TRP A 32 10.35 -6.21 4.09
CA TRP A 32 8.95 -6.63 3.99
C TRP A 32 8.89 -7.98 3.27
N MET A 33 8.24 -8.95 3.88
CA MET A 33 8.01 -10.27 3.30
C MET A 33 6.56 -10.42 2.86
N PRO A 34 6.28 -11.15 1.77
CA PRO A 34 4.90 -11.44 1.38
C PRO A 34 4.18 -12.23 2.49
N LEU A 35 2.90 -11.94 2.67
CA LEU A 35 2.05 -12.68 3.59
C LEU A 35 1.55 -13.95 2.89
N GLN A 36 1.77 -15.11 3.51
CA GLN A 36 1.32 -16.42 3.01
C GLN A 36 -0.19 -16.62 3.28
N ILE A 37 -1.02 -15.77 2.68
CA ILE A 37 -2.47 -15.83 2.80
C ILE A 37 -3.09 -15.53 1.43
N SER A 38 -4.24 -16.11 1.14
CA SER A 38 -4.97 -15.78 -0.09
C SER A 38 -5.44 -14.34 -0.05
N LEU A 39 -5.16 -13.57 -1.11
CA LEU A 39 -5.65 -12.19 -1.25
C LEU A 39 -7.18 -12.12 -1.44
N LYS A 40 -7.82 -13.26 -1.73
CA LYS A 40 -9.28 -13.41 -1.82
C LYS A 40 -9.93 -13.74 -0.48
N GLU A 41 -9.15 -13.95 0.57
CA GLU A 41 -9.71 -14.28 1.87
C GLU A 41 -10.45 -13.08 2.47
N THR A 42 -11.63 -13.36 3.02
CA THR A 42 -12.53 -12.38 3.63
C THR A 42 -11.82 -11.53 4.69
N SER A 43 -10.92 -12.12 5.48
CA SER A 43 -10.17 -11.44 6.54
C SER A 43 -9.30 -10.30 5.99
N ILE A 44 -8.60 -10.53 4.87
CA ILE A 44 -7.73 -9.56 4.20
C ILE A 44 -8.54 -8.52 3.42
N ILE A 45 -9.63 -8.94 2.77
CA ILE A 45 -10.55 -8.03 2.09
C ILE A 45 -11.16 -7.03 3.09
N ASN A 46 -11.63 -7.52 4.25
CA ASN A 46 -12.20 -6.67 5.29
C ASN A 46 -11.16 -5.69 5.86
N LEU A 47 -9.92 -6.12 6.00
CA LEU A 47 -8.81 -5.25 6.40
C LEU A 47 -8.58 -4.15 5.36
N GLY A 48 -8.61 -4.49 4.07
CA GLY A 48 -8.51 -3.52 2.98
C GLY A 48 -9.68 -2.52 2.95
N LYS A 49 -10.92 -2.98 3.11
CA LYS A 49 -12.11 -2.12 3.23
C LYS A 49 -12.00 -1.17 4.41
N ARG A 50 -11.45 -1.62 5.55
CA ARG A 50 -11.19 -0.75 6.70
C ARG A 50 -10.17 0.35 6.37
N GLY A 51 -9.12 0.02 5.61
CA GLY A 51 -8.16 1.00 5.11
C GLY A 51 -8.81 2.07 4.22
N ILE A 52 -9.68 1.66 3.30
CA ILE A 52 -10.44 2.59 2.44
C ILE A 52 -11.37 3.49 3.25
N ARG A 53 -12.09 2.94 4.23
CA ARG A 53 -12.94 3.75 5.12
C ARG A 53 -12.12 4.80 5.85
N ALA A 54 -10.93 4.44 6.36
CA ALA A 54 -10.04 5.39 7.01
C ALA A 54 -9.54 6.49 6.05
N TYR A 55 -9.13 6.12 4.82
CA TYR A 55 -8.75 7.10 3.80
C TYR A 55 -9.91 8.06 3.48
N ASN A 56 -11.08 7.51 3.20
CA ASN A 56 -12.26 8.29 2.83
C ASN A 56 -12.78 9.17 3.96
N ARG A 57 -12.56 8.83 5.23
CA ARG A 57 -12.91 9.70 6.36
C ARG A 57 -12.04 10.96 6.40
N ASN A 58 -10.77 10.83 6.06
CA ASN A 58 -9.81 11.95 6.14
C ASN A 58 -9.65 12.71 4.81
N SER A 59 -10.16 12.17 3.69
CA SER A 59 -10.10 12.83 2.38
C SER A 59 -11.26 13.80 2.17
N THR A 60 -10.91 15.07 1.92
CA THR A 60 -11.85 16.16 1.61
C THR A 60 -12.34 16.12 0.16
N ASN A 61 -11.45 15.84 -0.79
CA ASN A 61 -11.70 16.14 -2.21
C ASN A 61 -12.22 14.96 -3.02
N SER A 62 -11.77 13.74 -2.74
CA SER A 62 -12.14 12.58 -3.54
C SER A 62 -12.27 11.31 -2.71
N LYS A 63 -13.38 10.59 -2.94
CA LYS A 63 -13.63 9.30 -2.30
C LYS A 63 -13.18 8.20 -3.26
N ILE A 64 -12.49 7.21 -2.71
CA ILE A 64 -12.03 6.04 -3.45
C ILE A 64 -12.92 4.84 -3.16
N LYS A 65 -13.07 3.97 -4.16
CA LYS A 65 -13.82 2.72 -4.09
C LYS A 65 -12.87 1.52 -4.15
N PHE A 66 -13.18 0.50 -3.36
CA PHE A 66 -12.45 -0.78 -3.38
C PHE A 66 -12.66 -1.51 -4.71
N ILE A 67 -11.57 -1.99 -5.32
CA ILE A 67 -11.64 -2.95 -6.44
C ILE A 67 -11.14 -4.31 -5.98
N LYS A 68 -9.85 -4.41 -5.64
CA LYS A 68 -9.22 -5.67 -5.20
C LYS A 68 -7.93 -5.44 -4.43
N ILE A 69 -7.52 -6.43 -3.65
CA ILE A 69 -6.19 -6.47 -3.04
C ILE A 69 -5.18 -6.91 -4.11
N LEU A 70 -4.07 -6.20 -4.24
CA LEU A 70 -2.96 -6.54 -5.14
C LEU A 70 -1.81 -7.25 -4.42
N GLY A 71 -1.62 -6.97 -3.13
CA GLY A 71 -0.58 -7.59 -2.35
C GLY A 71 -0.77 -7.36 -0.86
N ALA A 72 -0.26 -8.30 -0.08
CA ALA A 72 -0.22 -8.24 1.37
C ALA A 72 1.18 -8.66 1.84
N GLU A 73 1.77 -7.86 2.71
CA GLU A 73 3.13 -8.03 3.19
C GLU A 73 3.16 -7.90 4.72
N LYS A 74 4.13 -8.55 5.36
CA LYS A 74 4.41 -8.47 6.78
C LYS A 74 5.86 -8.04 7.01
N ASN A 75 6.08 -7.37 8.13
CA ASN A 75 7.39 -7.09 8.68
C ASN A 75 7.35 -7.32 10.20
N GLY A 76 8.48 -7.72 10.78
CA GLY A 76 8.65 -8.00 12.20
C GLY A 76 8.52 -9.50 12.52
N LEU A 77 9.37 -9.97 13.43
CA LEU A 77 9.58 -11.39 13.68
C LEU A 77 8.54 -12.01 14.62
N LYS A 78 7.95 -11.26 15.58
CA LYS A 78 7.09 -11.84 16.64
C LYS A 78 5.77 -11.08 16.83
N PRO A 79 4.65 -11.77 17.09
CA PRO A 79 3.42 -11.15 17.59
C PRO A 79 3.74 -10.24 18.79
N GLY A 80 3.28 -8.99 18.76
CA GLY A 80 3.49 -8.07 19.86
C GLY A 80 4.83 -7.32 19.94
N LYS A 81 5.82 -7.67 19.09
CA LYS A 81 7.06 -6.89 18.93
C LYS A 81 7.10 -6.28 17.54
N GLY A 82 6.48 -5.12 17.37
CA GLY A 82 6.62 -4.31 16.15
C GLY A 82 6.12 -4.95 14.86
N LYS A 83 5.26 -5.98 14.90
CA LYS A 83 4.72 -6.61 13.69
C LYS A 83 3.86 -5.60 12.93
N LYS A 84 4.19 -5.40 11.66
CA LYS A 84 3.43 -4.56 10.74
C LYS A 84 2.89 -5.39 9.58
N VAL A 85 1.69 -5.05 9.15
CA VAL A 85 1.07 -5.60 7.94
C VAL A 85 0.85 -4.46 6.97
N ARG A 86 1.14 -4.68 5.70
CA ARG A 86 0.99 -3.68 4.65
C ARG A 86 0.18 -4.27 3.51
N LEU A 87 -0.88 -3.58 3.13
CA LEU A 87 -1.72 -3.93 2.00
C LEU A 87 -1.50 -2.93 0.87
N THR A 88 -1.48 -3.45 -0.35
CA THR A 88 -1.57 -2.66 -1.58
C THR A 88 -2.89 -3.00 -2.24
N ILE A 89 -3.72 -2.00 -2.47
CA ILE A 89 -5.12 -2.17 -2.89
C ILE A 89 -5.32 -1.39 -4.18
N LEU A 90 -5.89 -2.03 -5.19
CA LEU A 90 -6.38 -1.33 -6.37
C LEU A 90 -7.70 -0.65 -6.02
N VAL A 91 -7.76 0.65 -6.28
CA VAL A 91 -8.92 1.49 -6.00
C VAL A 91 -9.32 2.29 -7.22
N GLU A 92 -10.60 2.65 -7.28
CA GLU A 92 -11.15 3.57 -8.26
C GLU A 92 -11.35 4.93 -7.57
N ASN A 93 -10.78 5.99 -8.12
CA ASN A 93 -11.03 7.35 -7.70
C ASN A 93 -12.10 7.96 -8.61
N LYS A 94 -13.17 8.49 -7.99
CA LYS A 94 -14.13 9.35 -8.67
C LYS A 94 -13.64 10.78 -8.53
N ASP A 95 -13.03 11.31 -9.59
CA ASP A 95 -12.90 12.76 -9.71
C ASP A 95 -14.29 13.29 -10.08
N ASN A 96 -14.93 14.03 -9.16
CA ASN A 96 -16.27 14.57 -9.40
C ASN A 96 -16.33 15.46 -10.66
N LYS A 97 -15.19 16.03 -11.07
CA LYS A 97 -15.11 16.92 -12.23
C LYS A 97 -15.00 16.18 -13.57
N LYS A 98 -14.59 14.91 -13.58
CA LYS A 98 -14.38 14.14 -14.82
C LYS A 98 -15.15 12.82 -14.71
N LYS A 99 -15.99 12.50 -15.72
CA LYS A 99 -16.62 11.17 -15.85
C LYS A 99 -15.60 10.02 -16.06
N VAL A 100 -14.30 10.32 -15.96
CA VAL A 100 -13.20 9.37 -16.12
C VAL A 100 -12.90 8.72 -14.77
N LYS A 101 -13.02 7.40 -14.75
CA LYS A 101 -12.65 6.57 -13.60
C LYS A 101 -11.14 6.42 -13.60
N ASN A 102 -10.49 7.02 -12.60
CA ASN A 102 -9.06 6.88 -12.43
C ASN A 102 -8.79 5.69 -11.50
N LEU A 103 -8.05 4.70 -11.98
CA LEU A 103 -7.49 3.68 -11.10
C LEU A 103 -6.35 4.27 -10.25
N ALA A 104 -6.12 3.75 -9.07
CA ALA A 104 -4.96 4.10 -8.26
C ALA A 104 -4.59 2.93 -7.35
N LYS A 105 -3.39 2.97 -6.79
CA LYS A 105 -2.99 2.06 -5.71
C LYS A 105 -3.07 2.78 -4.37
N LEU A 106 -3.86 2.24 -3.45
CA LEU A 106 -3.88 2.65 -2.06
C LEU A 106 -2.91 1.76 -1.27
N ARG A 107 -2.03 2.37 -0.48
CA ARG A 107 -1.20 1.65 0.48
C ARG A 107 -1.72 1.86 1.89
N VAL A 108 -1.95 0.75 2.57
CA VAL A 108 -2.48 0.72 3.95
C VAL A 108 -1.51 -0.06 4.81
N ARG A 109 -1.02 0.55 5.89
CA ARG A 109 -0.15 -0.08 6.87
C ARG A 109 -0.88 -0.23 8.19
N PHE A 110 -0.70 -1.38 8.82
CA PHE A 110 -1.27 -1.73 10.11
C PHE A 110 -0.18 -2.14 11.09
N ASN A 111 -0.28 -1.67 12.33
CA ASN A 111 0.45 -2.22 13.46
C ASN A 111 -0.38 -3.36 14.07
N VAL A 112 0.27 -4.47 14.41
CA VAL A 112 -0.39 -5.63 15.01
C VAL A 112 -0.01 -5.70 16.49
N SER A 113 -1.01 -5.62 17.37
CA SER A 113 -0.81 -5.69 18.82
C SER A 113 -0.43 -7.10 19.28
N LYS A 114 -0.01 -7.23 20.56
CA LYS A 114 0.24 -8.52 21.23
C LYS A 114 -0.95 -9.48 21.11
N ARG A 115 -2.18 -8.95 21.17
CA ARG A 115 -3.44 -9.71 21.06
C ARG A 115 -3.90 -9.93 19.61
N GLY A 116 -3.06 -9.63 18.61
CA GLY A 116 -3.41 -9.79 17.19
C GLY A 116 -4.36 -8.73 16.61
N LYS A 117 -4.74 -7.71 17.40
CA LYS A 117 -5.56 -6.59 16.91
C LYS A 117 -4.74 -5.76 15.92
N LYS A 118 -5.36 -5.38 14.81
CA LYS A 118 -4.72 -4.63 13.73
C LYS A 118 -5.17 -3.17 13.82
N HIS A 119 -4.26 -2.24 14.05
CA HIS A 119 -4.52 -0.80 14.12
C HIS A 119 -3.95 -0.14 12.88
N ILE A 120 -4.67 0.81 12.29
CA ILE A 120 -4.16 1.54 11.12
C ILE A 120 -3.00 2.43 11.58
N ASP A 121 -1.84 2.26 10.94
CA ASP A 121 -0.62 3.05 11.15
C ASP A 121 -0.58 4.20 10.14
N LYS A 122 -0.75 3.87 8.84
CA LYS A 122 -0.67 4.85 7.75
C LYS A 122 -1.56 4.45 6.59
N VAL A 123 -2.19 5.43 5.95
CA VAL A 123 -3.00 5.24 4.74
C VAL A 123 -2.71 6.35 3.75
N PHE A 124 -2.34 6.00 2.52
CA PHE A 124 -2.02 6.99 1.49
C PHE A 124 -2.13 6.38 0.09
N LEU A 125 -2.47 7.21 -0.89
CA LEU A 125 -2.37 6.83 -2.30
C LEU A 125 -0.91 6.83 -2.73
N LEU A 126 -0.53 5.84 -3.53
CA LEU A 126 0.76 5.88 -4.22
C LEU A 126 0.66 6.89 -5.36
N ALA A 127 1.59 7.85 -5.40
CA ALA A 127 1.75 8.72 -6.54
C ALA A 127 2.01 7.87 -7.80
N ASN A 128 1.43 8.28 -8.94
CA ASN A 128 1.71 7.75 -10.27
C ASN A 128 1.14 6.36 -10.63
N THR A 129 -0.08 5.99 -10.17
CA THR A 129 -0.74 4.77 -10.68
C THR A 129 -2.00 5.00 -11.51
N THR A 130 -1.94 5.91 -12.46
CA THR A 130 -2.74 5.81 -13.68
C THR A 130 -2.06 6.58 -14.81
N GLN A 131 -1.47 5.85 -15.76
CA GLN A 131 -1.91 6.08 -17.14
C GLN A 131 -3.43 5.94 -17.10
N ALA A 132 -4.16 6.90 -17.67
CA ALA A 132 -5.57 6.72 -17.92
C ALA A 132 -5.74 5.46 -18.78
N VAL A 133 -5.87 4.30 -18.15
CA VAL A 133 -6.28 3.10 -18.86
C VAL A 133 -7.72 3.40 -19.15
N THR A 134 -7.98 3.88 -20.38
CA THR A 134 -9.26 3.70 -21.02
C THR A 134 -9.58 2.24 -20.81
N CYS A 135 -10.47 1.95 -19.85
CA CYS A 135 -11.08 0.65 -19.77
C CYS A 135 -11.81 0.50 -21.10
N LYS A 136 -11.15 -0.10 -22.09
CA LYS A 136 -11.84 -0.68 -23.22
C LYS A 136 -12.73 -1.71 -22.56
N THR A 137 -14.01 -1.39 -22.46
CA THR A 137 -15.03 -2.40 -22.24
C THR A 137 -14.72 -3.46 -23.28
N ILE A 138 -14.23 -4.62 -22.85
CA ILE A 138 -14.22 -5.79 -23.72
C ILE A 138 -15.70 -6.06 -23.89
N ASN A 139 -16.27 -5.50 -24.96
CA ASN A 139 -17.60 -5.83 -25.40
C ASN A 139 -17.55 -7.32 -25.68
N ASN A 140 -17.97 -8.12 -24.71
CA ASN A 140 -18.26 -9.54 -24.89
C ASN A 140 -19.56 -9.66 -25.71
N THR A 141 -19.62 -9.01 -26.88
CA THR A 141 -20.68 -9.21 -27.85
C THR A 141 -20.54 -10.57 -28.54
N LYS A 142 -19.38 -11.24 -28.47
CA LYS A 142 -19.20 -12.55 -29.11
C LYS A 142 -19.87 -13.73 -28.40
N LYS A 143 -20.29 -13.64 -27.13
CA LYS A 143 -20.99 -14.77 -26.46
C LYS A 143 -22.51 -14.68 -26.44
N VAL A 144 -23.11 -13.51 -26.68
CA VAL A 144 -24.57 -13.36 -26.68
C VAL A 144 -25.22 -13.81 -28.01
N LEU A 145 -24.47 -13.79 -29.12
CA LEU A 145 -24.98 -14.28 -30.41
C LEU A 145 -25.34 -15.78 -30.38
N SER A 146 -24.59 -16.61 -29.64
CA SER A 146 -24.89 -18.06 -29.57
C SER A 146 -26.23 -18.40 -28.87
N LYS A 147 -26.73 -17.54 -27.97
CA LYS A 147 -28.03 -17.78 -27.31
C LYS A 147 -29.22 -17.30 -28.14
N LYS A 148 -29.06 -16.24 -28.95
CA LYS A 148 -30.12 -15.78 -29.86
C LYS A 148 -30.29 -16.71 -31.07
N GLU A 149 -29.20 -17.22 -31.64
CA GLU A 149 -29.28 -18.19 -32.73
C GLU A 149 -29.88 -19.53 -32.28
N LYS A 150 -29.57 -20.01 -31.06
CA LYS A 150 -30.24 -21.20 -30.50
C LYS A 150 -31.75 -20.99 -30.30
N LYS A 151 -32.19 -19.80 -29.87
CA LYS A 151 -33.63 -19.49 -29.73
C LYS A 151 -34.36 -19.33 -31.07
N GLN A 152 -33.68 -18.88 -32.14
CA GLN A 152 -34.29 -18.78 -33.46
C GLN A 152 -34.37 -20.13 -34.18
N LYS A 153 -33.39 -21.03 -34.02
CA LYS A 153 -33.51 -22.41 -34.55
C LYS A 153 -34.63 -23.21 -33.88
N LEU A 154 -34.88 -22.99 -32.58
CA LEU A 154 -35.98 -23.66 -31.89
C LEU A 154 -37.38 -23.21 -32.35
N LYS A 155 -37.51 -21.98 -32.89
CA LYS A 155 -38.78 -21.45 -33.39
C LYS A 155 -39.09 -21.79 -34.86
N LYS A 156 -38.13 -22.33 -35.61
CA LYS A 156 -38.34 -22.75 -37.01
C LYS A 156 -38.69 -24.24 -37.16
N ASN A 157 -38.64 -25.01 -36.07
CA ASN A 157 -39.00 -26.43 -36.07
C ASN A 157 -40.31 -26.72 -35.32
N ILE A 158 -41.15 -25.70 -35.12
CA ILE A 158 -42.56 -25.82 -34.74
C ILE A 158 -43.35 -25.17 -35.88
#